data_AF-A0A1H6K629-F1
#
_entry.id   AF-A0A1H6K629-F1
#
_cell.length_a   1.000
_cell.length_b   1.000
_cell.length_c   1.000
_cell.angle_alpha   90.00
_cell.angle_beta   90.00
_cell.angle_gamma   90.00
#
_symmetry.space_group_name_H-M   'P 1'
#
loop_
_entity.id
_entity.type
_entity.pdbx_description
1 polymer ?
#
loop_
_entity_poly.entity_id
_entity_poly.type
_entity_poly.pdbx_seq_one_letter_code
_entity_poly.pdbx_strand_id
1 'polypeptide(L)' 'MKSDNFELDNFLYGLLLLLLSFSIYFFNKWWIRKMKSKGEEIDSYDKSIVSKRILAIYVSTLLSIVFFLKAFKLWD' A
#
# COMPACT_ATOMS: atom_id res chain seq x y z
N MET A 1 -34.42 -8.10 10.59
CA MET A 1 -33.13 -7.78 11.25
C MET A 1 -32.16 -7.31 10.17
N LYS A 2 -31.78 -6.03 10.17
CA LYS A 2 -30.65 -5.58 9.34
C LYS A 2 -29.39 -6.16 9.99
N SER A 3 -28.66 -6.96 9.23
CA SER A 3 -27.38 -7.52 9.62
C SER A 3 -26.33 -6.40 9.59
N ASP A 4 -26.33 -5.52 10.60
CA ASP A 4 -25.34 -4.46 10.77
C ASP A 4 -24.02 -5.01 11.36
N ASN A 5 -23.50 -6.07 10.75
CA ASN A 5 -22.21 -6.69 11.11
C ASN A 5 -21.06 -6.21 10.21
N PHE A 6 -21.31 -5.23 9.33
CA PHE A 6 -20.33 -4.78 8.36
C PHE A 6 -20.34 -3.26 8.20
N GLU A 7 -19.17 -2.65 8.34
CA GLU A 7 -18.99 -1.20 8.18
C GLU A 7 -18.40 -0.90 6.79
N LEU A 8 -19.27 -0.52 5.86
CA LEU A 8 -18.90 -0.28 4.46
C LEU A 8 -17.82 0.80 4.31
N ASP A 9 -17.87 1.86 5.12
CA ASP A 9 -16.88 2.95 5.05
C ASP A 9 -15.47 2.44 5.36
N ASN A 10 -15.33 1.64 6.43
CA ASN A 10 -14.07 1.02 6.81
C ASN A 10 -13.58 0.05 5.74
N PHE A 11 -14.48 -0.70 5.09
CA PHE A 11 -14.10 -1.55 3.97
C PHE A 11 -13.58 -0.75 2.78
N LEU A 12 -14.24 0.35 2.42
CA LEU A 12 -13.82 1.23 1.33
C LEU A 12 -12.46 1.86 1.61
N TYR A 13 -12.21 2.32 2.84
CA TYR A 13 -10.89 2.81 3.24
C TYR A 13 -9.82 1.72 3.16
N GLY A 14 -10.11 0.52 3.64
CA GLY A 14 -9.23 -0.64 3.53
C GLY A 14 -8.88 -0.97 2.07
N LEU A 15 -9.89 -0.94 1.19
CA LEU A 15 -9.72 -1.21 -0.24
C LEU A 15 -8.89 -0.12 -0.94
N LEU A 16 -9.15 1.16 -0.65
CA LEU A 16 -8.40 2.28 -1.20
C LEU A 16 -6.91 2.22 -0.79
N LEU A 17 -6.64 1.92 0.48
CA LEU A 17 -5.27 1.77 0.98
C LEU A 17 -4.55 0.57 0.34
N LEU A 18 -5.28 -0.53 0.11
CA LEU A 18 -4.73 -1.69 -0.58
C LEU A 18 -4.37 -1.35 -2.04
N LEU A 19 -5.28 -0.70 -2.76
CA LEU A 19 -5.07 -0.24 -4.14
C LEU A 19 -3.91 0.75 -4.22
N LEU A 20 -3.78 1.65 -3.25
CA LEU A 20 -2.65 2.58 -3.14
C LEU A 20 -1.33 1.82 -2.95
N SER A 21 -1.30 0.83 -2.05
CA SER A 21 -0.13 -0.03 -1.83
C SER A 21 0.32 -0.74 -3.11
N PHE A 22 -0.63 -1.35 -3.83
CA PHE A 22 -0.36 -1.97 -5.13
C PHE A 22 0.17 -0.96 -6.14
N SER A 23 -0.43 0.22 -6.23
CA SER A 23 -0.01 1.28 -7.15
C SER A 23 1.42 1.73 -6.89
N ILE A 24 1.80 1.93 -5.62
CA ILE A 24 3.17 2.27 -5.22
C ILE A 24 4.13 1.13 -5.58
N TYR A 25 3.75 -0.12 -5.34
CA TYR A 25 4.57 -1.29 -5.70
C TYR A 25 4.83 -1.37 -7.21
N PHE A 26 3.79 -1.29 -8.03
CA PHE A 26 3.92 -1.37 -9.49
C PHE A 26 4.73 -0.20 -10.04
N PHE A 27 4.48 1.02 -9.54
CA PHE A 27 5.26 2.19 -9.92
C PHE A 27 6.73 2.03 -9.56
N ASN A 28 7.04 1.59 -8.33
CA ASN A 28 8.41 1.39 -7.89
C ASN A 28 9.13 0.34 -8.73
N LYS A 29 8.46 -0.79 -9.02
CA LYS A 29 8.99 -1.86 -9.88
C LYS A 29 9.24 -1.38 -11.31
N TRP A 30 8.31 -0.63 -11.88
CA TRP A 30 8.45 -0.04 -13.21
C TRP A 30 9.61 0.96 -13.26
N TRP A 31 9.70 1.86 -12.28
CA TRP A 31 10.75 2.87 -12.19
C TRP A 31 12.14 2.22 -12.09
N ILE A 32 12.34 1.25 -11.20
CA ILE A 32 13.61 0.52 -11.06
C ILE A 32 14.01 -0.14 -12.39
N ARG A 33 13.05 -0.78 -13.08
CA ARG A 33 13.31 -1.38 -14.41
C ARG A 33 13.72 -0.32 -15.43
N LYS A 34 13.08 0.85 -15.41
CA LYS A 34 13.38 1.95 -16.33
C LYS A 34 14.77 2.54 -16.07
N MET A 35 15.17 2.75 -14.82
CA MET A 35 16.52 3.24 -14.48
C MET A 35 17.59 2.24 -14.92
N LYS A 36 17.40 0.95 -14.62
CA LYS A 36 18.29 -0.12 -15.09
C LYS A 36 18.42 -0.16 -16.61
N SER A 37 17.31 0.02 -17.34
CA SER A 37 17.34 0.03 -18.81
C SER A 37 18.09 1.22 -19.42
N LYS A 38 18.23 2.32 -18.66
CA LYS A 38 19.00 3.49 -19.08
C LYS A 38 20.49 3.39 -18.75
N GLY A 39 20.92 2.33 -18.06
CA GLY A 39 22.29 2.20 -17.55
C GLY A 39 22.60 3.14 -16.38
N GLU A 40 21.57 3.73 -15.75
CA GLU A 40 21.74 4.57 -14.57
C GLU A 40 21.94 3.65 -13.34
N GLU A 41 23.09 3.78 -12.68
CA GLU A 41 23.33 3.12 -11.40
C GLU A 41 22.45 3.75 -10.31
N ILE A 42 21.71 2.91 -9.59
CA ILE A 42 20.83 3.35 -8.50
C ILE A 42 21.71 3.72 -7.32
N ASP A 43 21.98 5.01 -7.18
CA ASP A 43 22.94 5.53 -6.22
C ASP A 43 22.35 5.57 -4.79
N SER A 44 23.18 5.91 -3.80
CA SER A 44 22.77 5.94 -2.37
C SER A 44 21.53 6.81 -2.09
N TYR A 45 21.36 7.92 -2.82
CA TYR A 45 20.18 8.79 -2.73
C TYR A 45 18.90 8.09 -3.23
N ASP A 46 19.00 7.35 -4.34
CA ASP A 46 17.88 6.59 -4.87
C ASP A 46 17.50 5.41 -3.97
N LYS A 47 18.47 4.81 -3.27
CA LYS A 47 18.19 3.78 -2.25
C LYS A 47 17.30 4.33 -1.13
N SER A 48 17.52 5.57 -0.66
CA SER A 48 16.65 6.22 0.33
C SER A 48 15.21 6.37 -0.19
N ILE A 49 15.05 6.76 -1.46
CA ILE A 49 13.75 6.90 -2.10
C ILE A 49 13.05 5.53 -2.23
N VAL A 50 13.78 4.49 -2.64
CA VAL A 50 13.26 3.12 -2.70
C VAL A 50 12.83 2.65 -1.31
N SER A 51 13.64 2.87 -0.27
CA SER A 51 13.31 2.50 1.10
C SER A 51 12.06 3.22 1.61
N LYS A 52 11.90 4.52 1.33
CA LYS A 52 10.68 5.27 1.68
C LYS A 52 9.44 4.73 0.97
N ARG A 53 9.56 4.36 -0.31
CA ARG A 53 8.45 3.75 -1.08
C ARG A 53 8.09 2.36 -0.55
N ILE A 54 9.08 1.55 -0.20
CA ILE A 54 8.87 0.25 0.44
C ILE A 54 8.16 0.41 1.78
N LEU A 55 8.60 1.36 2.61
CA LEU A 55 7.92 1.66 3.88
C LEU A 55 6.46 2.08 3.65
N ALA A 56 6.20 2.93 2.66
CA ALA A 56 4.84 3.36 2.31
C ALA A 56 3.94 2.19 1.87
N ILE A 57 4.48 1.21 1.14
CA ILE A 57 3.77 -0.03 0.78
C ILE A 57 3.37 -0.79 2.06
N TYR A 58 4.32 -1.03 2.97
CA TYR A 58 4.04 -1.76 4.20
C TYR A 58 3.03 -1.03 5.09
N VAL A 59 3.19 0.27 5.30
CA VAL A 59 2.26 1.08 6.10
C VAL A 59 0.86 1.06 5.50
N SER A 60 0.74 1.24 4.18
CA SER A 60 -0.57 1.24 3.50
C SER A 60 -1.25 -0.13 3.58
N THR A 61 -0.49 -1.23 3.40
CA THR A 61 -1.01 -2.59 3.56
C THR A 61 -1.44 -2.87 4.99
N LEU A 62 -0.66 -2.44 5.98
CA LEU A 62 -0.97 -2.67 7.39
C LEU A 62 -2.20 -1.87 7.82
N LEU A 63 -2.32 -0.62 7.40
CA LEU A 63 -3.53 0.18 7.62
C LEU A 63 -4.74 -0.44 6.90
N SER A 64 -4.57 -0.92 5.67
CA SER A 64 -5.63 -1.63 4.94
C SER A 64 -6.18 -2.82 5.73
N ILE A 65 -5.29 -3.64 6.31
CA ILE A 65 -5.65 -4.76 7.19
C ILE A 65 -6.43 -4.26 8.41
N VAL A 66 -5.96 -3.21 9.09
CA VAL A 66 -6.66 -2.62 10.26
C VAL A 66 -8.06 -2.17 9.87
N PHE A 67 -8.22 -1.48 8.75
CA PHE A 67 -9.52 -1.02 8.26
C PHE A 67 -10.44 -2.19 7.88
N PHE A 68 -9.92 -3.27 7.30
CA PHE A 68 -10.72 -4.49 7.07
C PHE A 68 -11.14 -5.15 8.38
N LEU A 69 -10.26 -5.26 9.37
CA LEU A 69 -10.61 -5.82 10.68
C LEU A 69 -11.72 -5.00 11.34
N LYS A 70 -11.66 -3.67 11.28
CA LYS A 70 -12.73 -2.79 11.73
C LYS A 70 -14.02 -2.96 10.93
N ALA A 71 -13.92 -3.08 9.60
CA ALA A 71 -15.08 -3.31 8.73
C ALA A 71 -15.86 -4.57 9.10
N PHE A 72 -15.17 -5.62 9.58
CA PHE A 72 -15.76 -6.87 10.04
C PHE A 72 -16.00 -6.92 11.56
N LYS A 73 -15.78 -5.82 12.29
CA LYS A 73 -15.89 -5.76 13.77
C LYS A 73 -15.05 -6.82 14.49
N LEU A 74 -13.90 -7.15 13.91
CA LEU A 74 -12.89 -8.06 14.48
C LEU A 74 -11.86 -7.32 15.33
N TRP A 75 -11.96 -5.99 15.40
CA TRP A 75 -11.04 -5.10 16.09
C TRP A 75 -11.82 -3.85 16.51
N ASP A 76 -11.74 -3.51 17.80
CA ASP A 76 -12.39 -2.32 18.41
C ASP A 76 -11.64 -1.01 18.09
#